data_AF-A0A926B6R3-F1
#
_entry.id   AF-A0A926B6R3-F1
#
_cell.length_a   1.000
_cell.length_b   1.000
_cell.length_c   1.000
_cell.angle_alpha   90.00
_cell.angle_beta   90.00
_cell.angle_gamma   90.00
#
_symmetry.space_group_name_H-M   'P 1'
#
loop_
_entity.id
_entity.type
_entity.pdbx_description
1 polymer ?
#
loop_
_entity_poly.entity_id
_entity_poly.type
_entity_poly.pdbx_seq_one_letter_code
_entity_poly.pdbx_strand_id
1 'polypeptide(L)'
;MTDDDVELEFSELGGLVTRDDRTVQVHIYRVVGSDKGWALEVVDVDDNSTTWDELFSTERDAYEEFSRILEEDGIAAFLDDDETMH
;
A
#
# COMPACT_ATOMS: atom_id res chain seq x y z
N MET A 1 -15.74 11.51 22.22
CA MET A 1 -15.00 12.51 21.44
C MET A 1 -14.74 11.81 20.13
N THR A 2 -15.37 12.33 19.09
CA THR A 2 -15.50 11.69 17.78
C THR A 2 -14.12 11.44 17.20
N ASP A 3 -13.97 10.28 16.57
CA ASP A 3 -12.85 9.89 15.70
C ASP A 3 -12.24 11.12 15.04
N ASP A 4 -10.95 11.29 15.23
CA ASP A 4 -10.13 12.32 14.58
C ASP A 4 -10.45 12.27 13.08
N ASP A 5 -11.10 13.31 12.52
CA ASP A 5 -11.24 13.51 11.07
C ASP A 5 -9.82 13.81 10.54
N VAL A 6 -8.95 12.80 10.58
CA VAL A 6 -7.62 12.86 9.97
C VAL A 6 -7.85 12.89 8.47
N GLU A 7 -7.67 14.06 7.88
CA GLU A 7 -7.69 14.22 6.44
C GLU A 7 -6.55 13.38 5.84
N LEU A 8 -6.89 12.36 5.05
CA LEU A 8 -5.93 11.54 4.32
C LEU A 8 -5.78 12.09 2.91
N GLU A 9 -4.54 12.40 2.53
CA GLU A 9 -4.19 12.75 1.16
C GLU A 9 -3.77 11.48 0.43
N PHE A 10 -4.51 11.12 -0.63
CA PHE A 10 -4.17 10.01 -1.51
C PHE A 10 -3.30 10.49 -2.67
N SER A 11 -2.27 9.72 -2.97
CA SER A 11 -1.38 9.98 -4.10
C SER A 11 -1.98 9.47 -5.41
N GLU A 12 -1.66 10.17 -6.50
CA GLU A 12 -2.02 9.78 -7.87
C GLU A 12 -1.23 8.58 -8.40
N LEU A 13 -0.18 8.14 -7.70
CA LEU A 13 0.55 6.90 -7.98
C LEU A 13 -0.20 5.66 -7.48
N GLY A 14 -1.13 5.84 -6.54
CA GLY A 14 -2.06 4.80 -6.15
C GLY A 14 -3.01 4.45 -7.31
N GLY A 15 -3.32 3.16 -7.46
CA GLY A 15 -4.17 2.70 -8.54
C GLY A 15 -4.35 1.19 -8.60
N LEU A 16 -5.19 0.75 -9.54
CA LEU A 16 -5.41 -0.67 -9.81
C LEU A 16 -4.32 -1.21 -10.71
N VAL A 17 -3.68 -2.29 -10.28
CA VAL A 17 -2.60 -2.98 -10.99
C VAL A 17 -3.02 -4.41 -11.26
N THR A 18 -3.14 -4.76 -12.54
CA THR A 18 -3.50 -6.12 -12.97
C THR A 18 -2.27 -6.86 -13.52
N ARG A 19 -1.97 -8.03 -12.94
CA ARG A 19 -0.90 -8.95 -13.38
C ARG A 19 -1.36 -10.39 -13.25
N ASP A 20 -0.98 -11.24 -14.20
CA ASP A 20 -1.26 -12.69 -14.16
C ASP A 20 -2.72 -13.05 -13.80
N ASP A 21 -3.68 -12.37 -14.44
CA ASP A 21 -5.13 -12.53 -14.21
C ASP A 21 -5.63 -12.09 -12.81
N ARG A 22 -4.77 -11.45 -12.02
CA ARG A 22 -5.06 -10.95 -10.67
C ARG A 22 -4.97 -9.44 -10.64
N THR A 23 -5.79 -8.80 -9.82
CA THR A 23 -5.85 -7.35 -9.72
C THR A 23 -5.69 -6.92 -8.28
N VAL A 24 -4.68 -6.11 -8.01
CA VAL A 24 -4.48 -5.49 -6.70
C VAL A 24 -4.73 -3.99 -6.81
N GLN A 25 -5.16 -3.38 -5.72
CA GLN A 25 -5.44 -1.97 -5.60
C GLN A 25 -4.42 -1.36 -4.66
N VAL A 26 -3.53 -0.55 -5.21
CA VAL A 26 -2.47 0.13 -4.47
C VAL A 26 -3.01 1.46 -3.95
N HIS A 27 -3.06 1.59 -2.63
CA HIS A 27 -3.44 2.78 -1.88
C HIS A 27 -2.18 3.39 -1.28
N ILE A 28 -1.87 4.60 -1.73
CA ILE A 28 -0.76 5.38 -1.18
C ILE A 28 -1.37 6.62 -0.55
N TYR A 29 -1.30 6.73 0.76
CA TYR A 29 -1.94 7.81 1.51
C TYR A 29 -1.04 8.36 2.61
N ARG A 30 -1.24 9.63 2.96
CA ARG A 30 -0.58 10.24 4.12
C ARG A 30 -1.57 11.06 4.93
N VAL A 31 -1.28 11.22 6.21
CA VAL A 31 -2.07 12.09 7.09
C VAL A 31 -1.70 13.55 6.79
N VAL A 32 -2.67 14.34 6.32
CA VAL A 32 -2.49 15.77 6.07
C VAL A 32 -2.12 16.47 7.37
N GLY A 33 -1.07 17.29 7.31
CA GLY A 33 -0.56 17.98 8.50
C GLY A 33 0.33 17.12 9.41
N SER A 34 0.64 15.88 9.04
CA SER A 34 1.64 15.05 9.71
C SER A 34 2.91 14.89 8.89
N ASP A 35 4.07 15.09 9.52
CA ASP A 35 5.40 14.79 8.93
C ASP A 35 5.77 13.30 9.02
N LYS A 36 4.78 12.41 9.15
CA LYS A 36 5.00 10.98 9.34
C LYS A 36 5.43 10.25 8.06
N GLY A 37 5.12 10.79 6.88
CA GLY A 37 5.42 10.16 5.57
C GLY A 37 4.18 9.56 4.91
N TRP A 38 4.41 8.79 3.84
CA TRP A 38 3.40 8.10 3.04
C TRP A 38 3.28 6.64 3.48
N ALA A 39 2.06 6.22 3.80
CA ALA A 39 1.70 4.84 3.99
C ALA A 39 1.40 4.17 2.65
N LEU A 40 1.77 2.91 2.54
CA LEU A 40 1.44 2.03 1.43
C LEU A 40 0.51 0.94 1.94
N GLU A 41 -0.55 0.71 1.19
CA GLU A 41 -1.52 -0.34 1.44
C GLU A 41 -1.89 -0.95 0.10
N VAL A 42 -1.95 -2.27 0.01
CA VAL A 42 -2.25 -2.98 -1.22
C VAL A 42 -3.37 -3.95 -0.93
N VAL A 43 -4.50 -3.78 -1.61
CA VAL A 43 -5.70 -4.59 -1.43
C VAL A 43 -5.92 -5.49 -2.63
N ASP A 44 -6.00 -6.79 -2.40
CA ASP A 44 -6.26 -7.80 -3.43
C ASP A 44 -7.77 -7.97 -3.73
N VAL A 45 -8.10 -8.72 -4.80
CA VAL A 45 -9.45 -9.18 -5.14
C VAL A 45 -10.14 -9.99 -4.03
N ASP A 46 -9.40 -10.65 -3.15
CA ASP A 46 -9.91 -11.39 -1.99
C ASP A 46 -10.13 -10.49 -0.76
N ASP A 47 -10.02 -9.16 -0.92
CA ASP A 47 -10.10 -8.16 0.16
C ASP A 47 -8.93 -8.26 1.14
N ASN A 48 -7.85 -8.97 0.78
CA ASN A 48 -6.64 -9.04 1.59
C ASN A 48 -5.83 -7.75 1.49
N SER A 49 -5.59 -7.09 2.62
CA SER A 49 -4.83 -5.84 2.70
C SER A 49 -3.42 -6.09 3.20
N THR A 50 -2.43 -5.92 2.33
CA THR A 50 -1.02 -5.85 2.71
C THR A 50 -0.68 -4.40 3.07
N THR A 51 -0.28 -4.17 4.31
CA THR A 51 0.21 -2.86 4.79
C THR A 51 1.66 -2.94 5.22
N TRP A 52 2.40 -1.86 4.99
CA TRP A 52 3.78 -1.73 5.41
C TRP A 52 3.86 -1.00 6.75
N ASP A 53 4.73 -1.47 7.65
CA ASP A 53 4.96 -0.82 8.97
C ASP A 53 5.78 0.48 8.82
N GLU A 54 6.67 0.52 7.82
CA GLU A 54 7.51 1.68 7.54
C GLU A 54 6.78 2.68 6.61
N LEU A 55 6.89 3.96 6.96
CA LEU A 55 6.34 5.05 6.17
C LEU A 55 7.40 5.59 5.22
N PHE A 56 7.00 5.78 3.96
CA PHE A 56 7.88 6.22 2.89
C PHE A 56 8.01 7.74 2.88
N SER A 57 9.18 8.22 2.46
CA SER A 57 9.40 9.69 2.37
C SER A 57 8.59 10.32 1.25
N THR A 58 8.33 9.57 0.18
CA THR A 58 7.56 10.02 -0.98
C THR A 58 6.64 8.91 -1.46
N GLU A 59 5.54 9.29 -2.10
CA GLU A 59 4.65 8.38 -2.82
C GLU A 59 5.37 7.49 -3.85
N ARG A 60 6.48 7.97 -4.45
CA ARG A 60 7.27 7.20 -5.40
C ARG A 60 8.01 6.06 -4.73
N ASP A 61 8.61 6.33 -3.58
CA ASP A 61 9.35 5.37 -2.78
C ASP A 61 8.42 4.23 -2.31
N ALA A 62 7.20 4.57 -1.89
CA ALA A 62 6.13 3.60 -1.64
C ALA A 62 5.81 2.75 -2.88
N TYR A 63 5.54 3.40 -4.02
CA TYR A 63 5.21 2.67 -5.24
C TYR A 63 6.38 1.80 -5.75
N GLU A 64 7.63 2.25 -5.57
CA GLU A 64 8.82 1.51 -5.95
C GLU A 64 8.97 0.22 -5.13
N GLU A 65 8.67 0.24 -3.83
CA GLU A 65 8.68 -0.98 -3.01
C GLU A 65 7.59 -1.97 -3.47
N PHE A 66 6.38 -1.49 -3.77
CA PHE A 66 5.33 -2.30 -4.38
C PHE A 66 5.79 -2.90 -5.72
N SER A 67 6.34 -2.07 -6.63
CA SER A 67 6.83 -2.53 -7.94
C SER A 67 7.93 -3.56 -7.78
N ARG A 68 8.83 -3.36 -6.83
CA ARG A 68 9.93 -4.27 -6.55
C ARG A 68 9.44 -5.64 -6.12
N ILE A 69 8.53 -5.73 -5.15
CA ILE A 69 7.94 -7.01 -4.72
C ILE A 69 7.15 -7.65 -5.88
N LEU A 70 6.41 -6.83 -6.63
CA LEU A 70 5.68 -7.27 -7.82
C LEU A 70 6.60 -7.83 -8.92
N GLU A 71 7.82 -7.32 -9.04
CA GLU A 71 8.82 -7.76 -10.03
C GLU A 71 9.65 -8.95 -9.54
N GLU A 72 10.01 -9.00 -8.25
CA GLU A 72 10.83 -10.06 -7.65
C GLU A 72 10.01 -11.33 -7.35
N ASP A 73 8.85 -11.17 -6.72
CA ASP A 73 8.01 -12.27 -6.22
C ASP A 73 6.69 -12.41 -7.00
N GLY A 74 6.28 -11.35 -7.71
CA GLY A 74 5.03 -11.32 -8.46
C GLY A 74 3.86 -10.79 -7.64
N ILE A 75 2.70 -10.68 -8.29
CA ILE A 75 1.46 -10.27 -7.62
C ILE A 75 1.00 -11.27 -6.56
N ALA A 76 1.53 -12.50 -6.59
CA ALA A 76 1.24 -13.56 -5.64
C ALA A 76 1.71 -13.23 -4.21
N ALA A 77 2.78 -12.45 -4.05
CA ALA A 77 3.28 -12.07 -2.73
C ALA A 77 2.36 -11.12 -1.95
N PHE A 78 1.39 -10.50 -2.62
CA PHE A 78 0.36 -9.68 -1.94
C PHE A 78 -0.88 -10.51 -1.57
N LEU A 79 -0.97 -11.76 -2.02
CA LEU A 79 -2.11 -12.66 -1.81
C LEU A 79 -1.88 -13.63 -0.65
N ASP A 80 -0.61 -13.95 -0.39
CA ASP A 80 -0.23 -14.84 0.69
C ASP A 80 0.02 -13.97 1.92
N ASP A 81 -0.90 -14.08 2.88
CA ASP A 81 -0.75 -13.60 4.25
C ASP A 81 0.41 -14.38 4.90
N ASP A 82 1.66 -14.07 4.56
CA ASP A 82 2.77 -14.52 5.41
C ASP A 82 2.75 -13.63 6.66
N GLU A 83 1.93 -14.12 7.58
CA GLU A 83 1.81 -13.79 8.99
C GLU A 83 3.04 -13.02 9.50
N THR A 84 2.78 -11.76 9.89
CA THR A 84 3.37 -11.12 11.08
C THR A 84 4.73 -11.69 11.52
N MET A 85 5.83 -11.05 11.12
CA MET A 85 7.08 -11.22 11.85
C MET A 85 6.86 -10.78 13.30
N HIS A 86 6.72 -11.76 14.19
CA HIS A 86 6.64 -11.60 15.65
C HIS A 86 8.00 -11.24 16.26
#